data_AF-A0A8T3UE88-F1
#
_entry.id   AF-A0A8T3UE88-F1
#
_cell.length_a   1.000
_cell.length_b   1.000
_cell.length_c   1.000
_cell.angle_alpha   90.00
_cell.angle_beta   90.00
_cell.angle_gamma   90.00
#
_symmetry.space_group_name_H-M   'P 1'
#
loop_
_entity.id
_entity.type
_entity.pdbx_description
1 polymer ?
#
loop_
_entity_poly.entity_id
_entity_poly.type
_entity_poly.pdbx_seq_one_letter_code
_entity_poly.pdbx_strand_id
1 'polypeptide(L)'
;MSTELAGKYFSIIDPIGIKTVIYRINETAKELQNEYPKHTVERLASSEELVKNGTKKTFFIDFPEKSGEDLVILSFTNNRVVVNRGLLKDNEVRVSHNPIPVQYDSIYSDKEMVVKNFKYTPDLKRPIMIIDPVTTKEVEPVIYYDDDTNEYKGRCKIKPNKAYFTFEIK
;
A
#
# COMPACT_ATOMS: atom_id res chain seq x y z
N MET A 1 -26.23 -17.35 15.67
CA MET A 1 -25.96 -16.63 14.40
C MET A 1 -24.50 -16.88 14.08
N SER A 2 -24.19 -17.58 12.99
CA SER A 2 -22.81 -17.82 12.57
C SER A 2 -22.18 -16.49 12.19
N THR A 3 -21.25 -16.01 13.02
CA THR A 3 -20.32 -14.96 12.65
C THR A 3 -19.41 -15.53 11.57
N GLU A 4 -19.85 -15.46 10.32
CA GLU A 4 -18.96 -15.70 9.18
C GLU A 4 -17.88 -14.63 9.22
N LEU A 5 -16.72 -15.00 9.74
CA LEU A 5 -15.45 -14.32 9.49
C LEU A 5 -15.09 -14.62 8.02
N ALA A 6 -15.86 -14.07 7.09
CA ALA A 6 -15.69 -14.31 5.66
C ALA A 6 -14.70 -13.30 5.10
N GLY A 7 -13.47 -13.76 4.84
CA GLY A 7 -12.54 -13.05 3.97
C GLY A 7 -13.13 -12.88 2.57
N LYS A 8 -12.71 -11.84 1.86
CA LYS A 8 -13.07 -11.60 0.46
C LYS A 8 -11.85 -11.75 -0.43
N TYR A 9 -12.11 -12.11 -1.68
CA TYR A 9 -11.07 -12.12 -2.70
C TYR A 9 -11.62 -11.59 -4.02
N PHE A 10 -10.72 -11.11 -4.85
CA PHE A 10 -11.02 -10.71 -6.22
C PHE A 10 -9.79 -10.95 -7.08
N SER A 11 -10.01 -11.16 -8.39
CA SER A 11 -8.92 -11.36 -9.33
C SER A 11 -8.86 -10.24 -10.35
N ILE A 12 -7.63 -9.92 -10.77
CA ILE A 12 -7.35 -9.12 -11.96
C ILE A 12 -6.45 -9.92 -12.89
N ILE A 13 -6.40 -9.51 -14.15
CA ILE A 13 -5.42 -10.01 -15.11
C ILE A 13 -4.43 -8.88 -15.34
N ASP A 14 -3.18 -9.09 -14.93
CA ASP A 14 -2.06 -8.24 -15.32
C ASP A 14 -1.61 -8.65 -16.73
N PRO A 15 -1.73 -7.77 -17.74
CA PRO A 15 -1.14 -8.02 -19.04
C PRO A 15 0.38 -8.19 -18.96
N ILE A 16 0.96 -8.83 -19.97
CA ILE A 16 2.41 -9.00 -20.06
C ILE A 16 3.13 -7.65 -19.90
N GLY A 17 4.11 -7.60 -18.99
CA GLY A 17 4.89 -6.39 -18.71
C GLY A 17 4.24 -5.41 -17.72
N ILE A 18 3.08 -5.76 -17.16
CA ILE A 18 2.43 -5.01 -16.09
C ILE A 18 2.54 -5.82 -14.79
N LYS A 19 2.83 -5.13 -13.68
CA LYS A 19 2.79 -5.71 -12.33
C LYS A 19 1.91 -4.84 -11.44
N THR A 20 0.81 -5.39 -10.98
CA THR A 20 -0.08 -4.70 -10.05
C THR A 20 0.16 -5.16 -8.62
N VAL A 21 0.12 -4.20 -7.71
CA VAL A 21 0.06 -4.39 -6.26
C VAL A 21 -1.08 -3.52 -5.72
N ILE A 22 -1.76 -4.00 -4.68
CA ILE A 22 -2.94 -3.33 -4.13
C ILE A 22 -2.76 -3.17 -2.63
N TYR A 23 -3.14 -2.01 -2.13
CA TYR A 23 -3.15 -1.69 -0.71
C TYR A 23 -4.57 -1.39 -0.26
N ARG A 24 -4.96 -1.89 0.92
CA ARG A 24 -6.13 -1.43 1.66
C ARG A 24 -5.79 -0.11 2.35
N ILE A 25 -6.72 0.84 2.33
CA ILE A 25 -6.66 2.06 3.14
C ILE A 25 -7.47 1.80 4.41
N ASN A 26 -6.85 1.97 5.56
CA ASN A 26 -7.50 1.84 6.86
C ASN A 26 -7.63 3.23 7.52
N GLU A 27 -8.73 3.48 8.21
CA GLU A 27 -8.89 4.66 9.07
C GLU A 27 -8.39 4.36 10.48
N THR A 28 -7.55 5.24 11.02
CA THR A 28 -7.09 5.17 12.40
C THR A 28 -8.25 5.50 13.35
N ALA A 29 -8.33 4.83 14.51
CA ALA A 29 -9.36 5.09 15.51
C ALA A 29 -9.43 6.59 15.88
N LYS A 30 -10.64 7.14 16.03
CA LYS A 30 -10.87 8.60 16.13
C LYS A 30 -10.09 9.25 17.26
N GLU A 31 -9.99 8.55 18.39
CA GLU A 31 -9.24 8.95 19.58
C GLU A 31 -7.73 9.08 19.34
N LEU A 32 -7.18 8.39 18.32
CA LEU A 32 -5.76 8.41 17.96
C LEU A 32 -5.45 9.40 16.82
N GLN A 33 -6.44 9.90 16.09
CA GLN A 33 -6.22 10.73 14.88
C GLN A 33 -5.56 12.10 15.15
N ASN A 34 -5.54 12.58 16.40
CA ASN A 34 -4.86 13.83 16.77
C ASN A 34 -3.33 13.67 16.84
N GLU A 35 -2.86 12.47 17.17
CA GLU A 35 -1.43 12.19 17.41
C GLU A 35 -0.83 11.37 16.26
N TYR A 36 -1.65 10.52 15.64
CA TYR A 36 -1.25 9.55 14.63
C TYR A 36 -1.87 9.86 13.26
N PRO A 37 -1.29 9.32 12.17
CA PRO A 37 -1.83 9.50 10.83
C PRO A 37 -3.30 9.10 10.75
N LYS A 38 -4.12 9.94 10.12
CA LYS A 38 -5.57 9.69 9.98
C LYS A 38 -5.85 8.39 9.22
N HIS A 39 -5.06 8.12 8.19
CA HIS A 39 -5.16 6.93 7.37
C HIS A 39 -3.85 6.15 7.42
N THR A 40 -3.96 4.84 7.23
CA THR A 40 -2.82 3.94 7.07
C THR A 40 -3.06 3.04 5.86
N VAL A 41 -2.00 2.40 5.37
CA VAL A 41 -2.09 1.49 4.24
C VAL A 41 -1.49 0.14 4.55
N GLU A 42 -2.12 -0.90 4.02
CA GLU A 42 -1.72 -2.29 4.21
C GLU A 42 -1.72 -3.01 2.87
N ARG A 43 -0.60 -3.67 2.54
CA ARG A 43 -0.48 -4.40 1.27
C ARG A 43 -1.34 -5.66 1.31
N LEU A 44 -2.19 -5.85 0.30
CA LEU A 44 -2.96 -7.08 0.17
C LEU A 44 -2.06 -8.25 -0.21
N ALA A 45 -2.29 -9.40 0.43
CA ALA A 45 -1.72 -10.66 0.00
C ALA A 45 -2.31 -11.07 -1.36
N SER A 46 -1.51 -11.74 -2.19
CA SER A 46 -1.96 -12.21 -3.49
C SER A 46 -1.33 -13.54 -3.92
N SER A 47 -2.08 -14.34 -4.65
CA SER A 47 -1.56 -15.47 -5.43
C SER A 47 -1.48 -15.14 -6.91
N GLU A 48 -0.59 -15.80 -7.64
CA GLU A 48 -0.35 -15.55 -9.06
C GLU A 48 -0.46 -16.86 -9.87
N GLU A 49 -1.13 -16.80 -11.01
CA GLU A 49 -1.31 -17.90 -11.96
C GLU A 49 -0.99 -17.40 -13.38
N LEU A 50 -0.15 -18.12 -14.12
CA LEU A 50 0.15 -17.80 -15.51
C LEU A 50 -1.06 -18.13 -16.40
N VAL A 51 -1.50 -17.17 -17.20
CA VAL A 51 -2.60 -17.33 -18.16
C VAL A 51 -2.15 -16.89 -19.54
N LYS A 52 -2.91 -17.24 -20.59
CA LYS A 52 -2.53 -17.00 -21.99
C LYS A 52 -2.09 -15.55 -22.29
N ASN A 53 -2.72 -14.56 -21.64
CA ASN A 53 -2.53 -13.15 -21.92
C ASN A 53 -1.79 -12.37 -20.81
N GLY A 54 -1.15 -13.07 -19.86
CA GLY A 54 -0.43 -12.44 -18.76
C GLY A 54 -0.49 -13.25 -17.47
N THR A 55 -0.64 -12.57 -16.34
CA THR A 55 -0.70 -13.21 -15.02
C THR A 55 -2.02 -12.86 -14.35
N LYS A 56 -2.79 -13.88 -13.99
CA LYS A 56 -3.96 -13.71 -13.12
C LYS A 56 -3.47 -13.55 -11.69
N LYS A 57 -3.79 -12.42 -11.07
CA LYS A 57 -3.53 -12.17 -9.65
C LYS A 57 -4.82 -12.23 -8.87
N THR A 58 -4.84 -12.99 -7.79
CA THR A 58 -5.97 -13.04 -6.85
C THR A 58 -5.55 -12.40 -5.55
N PHE A 59 -6.23 -11.33 -5.14
CA PHE A 59 -5.98 -10.59 -3.91
C PHE A 59 -6.94 -11.03 -2.82
N PHE A 60 -6.46 -11.04 -1.59
CA PHE A 60 -7.21 -11.49 -0.41
C PHE A 60 -7.32 -10.37 0.61
N ILE A 61 -8.51 -10.24 1.22
CA ILE A 61 -8.79 -9.29 2.30
C ILE A 61 -9.46 -10.05 3.44
N ASP A 62 -8.81 -10.02 4.59
CA ASP A 62 -9.35 -10.57 5.83
C ASP A 62 -10.19 -9.52 6.56
N PHE A 63 -11.31 -9.97 7.12
CA PHE A 63 -12.25 -9.14 7.91
C PHE A 63 -12.66 -7.82 7.22
N PRO A 64 -13.22 -7.89 5.98
CA PRO A 64 -13.64 -6.68 5.29
C PRO A 64 -14.84 -6.01 5.98
N GLU A 65 -14.86 -4.69 5.98
CA GLU A 65 -15.96 -3.89 6.48
C GLU A 65 -17.22 -4.07 5.63
N LYS A 66 -18.38 -3.95 6.29
CA LYS A 66 -19.69 -3.97 5.61
C LYS A 66 -19.86 -2.76 4.67
N SER A 67 -19.22 -1.64 4.98
CA SER A 67 -19.18 -0.41 4.19
C SER A 67 -18.53 -0.62 2.82
N GLY A 68 -17.64 -1.60 2.72
CA GLY A 68 -16.69 -1.79 1.63
C GLY A 68 -15.28 -1.36 2.03
N GLU A 69 -14.31 -1.65 1.18
CA GLU A 69 -12.90 -1.36 1.41
C GLU A 69 -12.36 -0.37 0.38
N ASP A 70 -11.74 0.70 0.85
CA ASP A 70 -11.00 1.62 -0.01
C ASP A 70 -9.63 1.02 -0.35
N LEU A 71 -9.30 1.02 -1.63
CA LEU A 71 -8.09 0.42 -2.18
C LEU A 71 -7.25 1.45 -2.93
N VAL A 72 -5.93 1.34 -2.83
CA VAL A 72 -4.96 1.94 -3.74
C VAL A 72 -4.44 0.84 -4.66
N ILE A 73 -4.68 0.99 -5.96
CA ILE A 73 -4.23 0.05 -6.98
C ILE A 73 -3.06 0.70 -7.71
N LEU A 74 -1.88 0.09 -7.58
CA LEU A 74 -0.66 0.55 -8.25
C LEU A 74 -0.29 -0.44 -9.35
N SER A 75 -0.39 -0.01 -10.60
CA SER A 75 0.01 -0.80 -11.76
C SER A 75 1.34 -0.27 -12.30
N PHE A 76 2.39 -1.07 -12.14
CA PHE A 76 3.75 -0.76 -12.58
C PHE A 76 3.96 -1.26 -14.00
N THR A 77 4.48 -0.40 -14.86
CA THR A 77 5.09 -0.77 -16.15
C THR A 77 6.57 -0.42 -16.11
N ASN A 78 7.31 -0.73 -17.17
CA ASN A 78 8.75 -0.43 -17.24
C ASN A 78 9.10 1.05 -17.00
N ASN A 79 8.18 1.98 -17.32
CA ASN A 79 8.49 3.42 -17.36
C ASN A 79 7.54 4.29 -16.54
N ARG A 80 6.45 3.73 -15.97
CA ARG A 80 5.44 4.51 -15.25
C ARG A 80 4.73 3.68 -14.20
N VAL A 81 4.18 4.37 -13.21
CA VAL A 81 3.25 3.80 -12.23
C VAL A 81 1.91 4.46 -12.46
N VAL A 82 0.88 3.66 -12.68
CA VAL A 82 -0.52 4.13 -12.72
C VAL A 82 -1.10 3.93 -11.34
N VAL A 83 -1.63 5.01 -10.76
CA VAL A 83 -2.25 5.01 -9.42
C VAL A 83 -3.76 5.15 -9.61
N ASN A 84 -4.53 4.16 -9.15
CA ASN A 84 -5.99 4.18 -9.19
C ASN A 84 -6.57 3.96 -7.79
N ARG A 85 -7.75 4.55 -7.55
CA ARG A 85 -8.59 4.20 -6.39
C ARG A 85 -9.50 3.04 -6.74
N GLY A 86 -9.60 2.06 -5.86
CA GLY A 86 -10.64 1.03 -5.89
C GLY A 86 -11.58 1.14 -4.69
N LEU A 87 -12.82 0.70 -4.87
CA LEU A 87 -13.73 0.35 -3.78
C LEU A 87 -14.13 -1.10 -3.96
N LEU A 88 -13.81 -1.96 -2.99
CA LEU A 88 -14.35 -3.32 -2.92
C LEU A 88 -15.65 -3.30 -2.12
N LYS A 89 -16.79 -3.52 -2.78
CA LYS A 89 -18.09 -3.61 -2.12
C LYS A 89 -18.97 -4.61 -2.86
N ASP A 90 -19.81 -5.34 -2.13
CA ASP A 90 -20.74 -6.32 -2.72
C ASP A 90 -20.06 -7.36 -3.65
N ASN A 91 -18.82 -7.73 -3.32
CA ASN A 91 -17.93 -8.62 -4.09
C ASN A 91 -17.48 -8.09 -5.46
N GLU A 92 -17.62 -6.79 -5.69
CA GLU A 92 -17.13 -6.10 -6.88
C GLU A 92 -16.06 -5.07 -6.51
N VAL A 93 -15.02 -4.98 -7.33
CA VAL A 93 -14.06 -3.87 -7.28
C VAL A 93 -14.44 -2.84 -8.33
N ARG A 94 -14.72 -1.62 -7.88
CA ARG A 94 -15.02 -0.49 -8.76
C ARG A 94 -13.88 0.52 -8.70
N VAL A 95 -13.33 0.89 -9.86
CA VAL A 95 -12.35 1.98 -9.93
C VAL A 95 -13.09 3.31 -9.76
N SER A 96 -12.70 4.06 -8.74
CA SER A 96 -13.32 5.35 -8.41
C SER A 96 -12.60 6.48 -9.12
N HIS A 97 -13.38 7.44 -9.63
CA HIS A 97 -12.87 8.68 -10.23
C HIS A 97 -12.64 9.79 -9.18
N ASN A 98 -13.02 9.55 -7.92
CA ASN A 98 -12.81 10.52 -6.84
C ASN A 98 -11.32 10.62 -6.51
N PRO A 99 -10.75 11.83 -6.41
CA PRO A 99 -9.36 12.01 -6.02
C PRO A 99 -9.13 11.42 -4.62
N ILE A 100 -8.09 10.60 -4.48
CA ILE A 100 -7.55 10.24 -3.16
C ILE A 100 -6.53 11.32 -2.79
N PRO A 101 -6.41 11.73 -1.52
CA PRO A 101 -5.25 12.49 -1.04
C PRO A 101 -3.98 11.61 -1.01
N VAL A 102 -3.66 10.94 -2.12
CA VAL A 102 -2.38 10.24 -2.31
C VAL A 102 -1.37 11.28 -2.77
N GLN A 103 -0.35 11.53 -1.96
CA GLN A 103 0.88 12.15 -2.43
C GLN A 103 1.81 11.03 -2.91
N TYR A 104 2.33 11.13 -4.12
CA TYR A 104 3.33 10.20 -4.64
C TYR A 104 4.57 10.95 -5.11
N ASP A 105 5.73 10.29 -5.00
CA ASP A 105 7.02 10.87 -5.36
C ASP A 105 8.00 9.79 -5.85
N SER A 106 9.03 10.19 -6.57
CA SER A 106 10.13 9.35 -7.03
C SER A 106 11.42 9.76 -6.33
N ILE A 107 12.01 8.84 -5.58
CA ILE A 107 13.28 9.09 -4.87
C ILE A 107 14.42 8.49 -5.66
N TYR A 108 15.47 9.26 -5.89
CA TYR A 108 16.72 8.83 -6.45
C TYR A 108 17.88 9.47 -5.69
N SER A 109 18.94 8.72 -5.45
CA SER A 109 20.15 9.22 -4.80
C SER A 109 21.38 8.53 -5.40
N ASP A 110 22.45 9.29 -5.61
CA ASP A 110 23.77 8.79 -6.05
C ASP A 110 24.53 8.09 -4.90
N LYS A 111 24.13 8.36 -3.65
CA LYS A 111 24.69 7.79 -2.42
C LYS A 111 23.64 7.03 -1.63
N GLU A 112 24.08 6.16 -0.73
CA GLU A 112 23.17 5.54 0.24
C GLU A 112 22.53 6.63 1.12
N MET A 113 21.21 6.58 1.27
CA MET A 113 20.44 7.61 1.98
C MET A 113 19.37 6.99 2.86
N VAL A 114 19.12 7.63 4.01
CA VAL A 114 17.93 7.41 4.83
C VAL A 114 16.87 8.40 4.38
N VAL A 115 15.79 7.90 3.76
CA VAL A 115 14.87 8.74 3.02
C VAL A 115 13.90 9.50 3.90
N LYS A 116 13.31 8.84 4.91
CA LYS A 116 12.17 9.42 5.61
C LYS A 116 11.99 8.81 7.00
N ASN A 117 11.83 9.67 7.99
CA ASN A 117 11.24 9.33 9.27
C ASN A 117 9.74 9.53 9.13
N PHE A 118 8.96 8.47 9.32
CA PHE A 118 7.49 8.54 9.36
C PHE A 118 6.99 7.88 10.65
N LYS A 119 5.89 8.41 11.18
CA LYS A 119 5.27 7.89 12.40
C LYS A 119 4.51 6.60 12.11
N TYR A 120 4.54 5.70 13.09
CA TYR A 120 3.65 4.55 13.15
C TYR A 120 2.50 4.81 14.11
N THR A 121 1.35 4.22 13.83
CA THR A 121 0.29 4.02 14.83
C THR A 121 0.76 3.02 15.90
N PRO A 122 0.12 2.95 17.07
CA PRO A 122 0.47 1.98 18.11
C PRO A 122 0.41 0.51 17.66
N ASP A 123 -0.43 0.19 16.67
CA ASP A 123 -0.53 -1.13 16.03
C ASP A 123 0.45 -1.32 14.85
N LEU A 124 1.49 -0.49 14.77
CA LEU A 124 2.58 -0.53 13.77
C LEU A 124 2.11 -0.40 12.31
N LYS A 125 1.03 0.36 12.08
CA LYS A 125 0.58 0.76 10.74
C LYS A 125 1.11 2.15 10.39
N ARG A 126 1.14 2.44 9.09
CA ARG A 126 1.75 3.67 8.55
C ARG A 126 1.02 4.18 7.30
N PRO A 127 1.10 5.50 7.01
CA PRO A 127 0.43 6.12 5.85
C PRO A 127 1.24 6.00 4.55
N ILE A 128 2.52 5.66 4.63
CA ILE A 128 3.47 5.74 3.54
C ILE A 128 4.13 4.40 3.22
N MET A 129 4.35 4.15 1.93
CA MET A 129 5.11 3.02 1.43
C MET A 129 6.21 3.49 0.46
N ILE A 130 7.32 2.75 0.46
CA ILE A 130 8.43 2.92 -0.48
C ILE A 130 8.60 1.61 -1.24
N ILE A 131 8.56 1.66 -2.57
CA ILE A 131 8.48 0.49 -3.44
C ILE A 131 9.58 0.60 -4.49
N ASP A 132 10.29 -0.49 -4.71
CA ASP A 132 11.13 -0.65 -5.90
C ASP A 132 10.22 -0.85 -7.12
N PRO A 133 10.15 0.10 -8.07
CA PRO A 133 9.20 0.04 -9.17
C PRO A 133 9.49 -1.11 -10.16
N VAL A 134 10.71 -1.65 -10.16
CA VAL A 134 11.10 -2.77 -11.05
C VAL A 134 10.66 -4.11 -10.48
N THR A 135 10.88 -4.31 -9.18
CA THR A 135 10.57 -5.58 -8.50
C THR A 135 9.19 -5.61 -7.85
N THR A 136 8.54 -4.45 -7.72
CA THR A 136 7.32 -4.20 -6.94
C THR A 136 7.39 -4.67 -5.48
N LYS A 137 8.61 -4.85 -4.97
CA LYS A 137 8.88 -5.15 -3.58
C LYS A 137 8.95 -3.86 -2.78
N GLU A 138 8.38 -3.93 -1.60
CA GLU A 138 8.46 -2.87 -0.62
C GLU A 138 9.88 -2.79 -0.05
N VAL A 139 10.35 -1.58 0.23
CA VAL A 139 11.57 -1.36 1.01
C VAL A 139 11.22 -1.51 2.47
N GLU A 140 11.69 -2.59 3.08
CA GLU A 140 11.43 -2.88 4.48
C GLU A 140 11.96 -1.75 5.38
N PRO A 141 11.10 -1.18 6.25
CA PRO A 141 11.50 -0.17 7.20
C PRO A 141 12.20 -0.79 8.41
N VAL A 142 13.17 -0.07 8.96
CA VAL A 142 13.64 -0.32 10.32
C VAL A 142 12.78 0.51 11.26
N ILE A 143 12.03 -0.17 12.13
CA ILE A 143 11.24 0.46 13.18
C ILE A 143 12.15 0.70 14.39
N TYR A 144 12.05 1.87 14.99
CA TYR A 144 12.74 2.23 16.22
C TYR A 144 11.84 3.08 17.11
N TYR A 145 12.10 3.04 18.41
CA TYR A 145 11.48 3.94 19.37
C TYR A 145 12.31 5.22 19.47
N ASP A 146 11.65 6.37 19.37
CA ASP A 146 12.28 7.69 19.49
C ASP A 146 11.98 8.25 20.88
N ASP A 147 13.00 8.28 21.75
CA ASP A 147 12.90 8.73 23.15
C ASP A 147 12.56 10.22 23.27
N ASP A 148 12.95 11.05 22.29
CA ASP A 148 12.71 12.50 22.35
C ASP A 148 11.24 12.83 22.10
N THR A 149 10.58 12.06 21.23
CA THR A 149 9.16 12.24 20.90
C THR A 149 8.24 11.20 21.55
N ASN A 150 8.78 10.19 22.23
CA ASN A 150 8.03 9.10 22.85
C ASN A 150 7.12 8.34 21.85
N GLU A 151 7.64 8.08 20.64
CA GLU A 151 6.88 7.54 19.49
C GLU A 151 7.67 6.45 18.74
N TYR A 152 6.95 5.50 18.14
CA TYR A 152 7.55 4.57 17.17
C TYR A 152 7.69 5.24 15.79
N LYS A 153 8.90 5.23 15.25
CA LYS A 153 9.24 5.77 13.94
C LYS A 153 9.82 4.71 13.02
N GLY A 154 9.59 4.90 11.73
CA GLY A 154 10.16 4.07 10.67
C GLY A 154 11.16 4.85 9.85
N ARG A 155 12.23 4.17 9.45
CA ARG A 155 13.15 4.67 8.42
C ARG A 155 13.49 3.60 7.40
N CYS A 156 13.58 4.00 6.14
CA CYS A 156 14.00 3.13 5.05
C CYS A 156 15.38 3.56 4.55
N LYS A 157 16.26 2.59 4.34
CA LYS A 157 17.54 2.77 3.65
C LYS A 157 17.36 2.40 2.18
N ILE A 158 17.71 3.31 1.28
CA ILE A 158 17.66 3.06 -0.16
C ILE A 158 19.06 2.86 -0.74
N LYS A 159 19.13 2.06 -1.81
CA LYS A 159 20.39 1.80 -2.50
C LYS A 159 20.74 2.98 -3.42
N PRO A 160 22.03 3.33 -3.55
CA PRO A 160 22.48 4.35 -4.50
C PRO A 160 22.16 3.94 -5.94
N ASN A 161 22.05 4.94 -6.82
CA ASN A 161 21.82 4.81 -8.26
C ASN A 161 20.58 3.99 -8.62
N LYS A 162 19.57 4.00 -7.76
CA LYS A 162 18.31 3.30 -7.95
C LYS A 162 17.14 4.20 -7.61
N ALA A 163 16.13 4.21 -8.49
CA ALA A 163 14.90 4.94 -8.28
C ALA A 163 13.90 4.11 -7.45
N TYR A 164 13.16 4.79 -6.58
CA TYR A 164 12.10 4.21 -5.75
C TYR A 164 10.83 5.03 -5.88
N PHE A 165 9.69 4.35 -5.99
CA PHE A 165 8.38 4.99 -5.96
C PHE A 165 7.89 5.08 -4.52
N THR A 166 7.33 6.22 -4.14
CA THR A 166 6.65 6.39 -2.86
C THR A 166 5.23 6.84 -3.05
N PHE A 167 4.37 6.42 -2.13
CA PHE A 167 3.05 7.01 -1.99
C PHE A 167 2.68 7.11 -0.52
N GLU A 168 1.96 8.17 -0.16
CA GLU A 168 1.50 8.49 1.18
C GLU A 168 0.03 8.91 1.13
N ILE A 169 -0.80 8.30 1.97
CA ILE A 169 -2.19 8.72 2.16
C ILE A 169 -2.26 9.77 3.26
N LYS A 170 -2.90 10.91 2.97
CA LYS A 170 -3.14 11.99 3.94
C LYS A 170 -4.55 11.97 4.51
#